data_AF-D8TIR2-F1
#
_entry.id   AF-D8TIR2-F1
#
_cell.length_a   1.000
_cell.length_b   1.000
_cell.length_c   1.000
_cell.angle_alpha   90.00
_cell.angle_beta   90.00
_cell.angle_gamma   90.00
#
_symmetry.space_group_name_H-M   'P 1'
#
loop_
_entity.id
_entity.type
_entity.pdbx_description
1 polymer ?
#
loop_
_entity_poly.entity_id
_entity_poly.type
_entity_poly.pdbx_seq_one_letter_code
_entity_poly.pdbx_strand_id
1 'polypeptide(L)'
;MLTCQIIYLYTHARQFPDDAVLTRNALLCYNPPLPLRRYTPDEIVCSSNGYRGEAWFSAITALAPDGKGSVYVAEAEQIRKVDILSGQVTTLPGSVPRTGSWTGLSYDDDDDVLFATTARAICRIDVITLTTTAASAHVSGANGGERTTPMDTAVSELEANVNLVAGDWQAAGNTDGPGTKARFTHITAILAGVHRQLYILDHDKFRIMSVNGYVNTALTGLTIYQCSIAALPSGELAVGIKDPRDSPLRIVRGPQLGPSSPTSGGIKASHSVPTQRPSAALSKLHRTLLLCAAGADENPATVNIHTRDGTVFVAHRSALVSHSQYFEKLLVPGGGFADSGAEDVKLPDADPAAFQWLLAYMYTGELYMPDELLRPAVLLADRLLMPQDCVGQLQKWLLAKVTPQSVLSDLLWAEQHGMTSLVPQLKLRLLRQRKSVVLGEEDLRQLIVRRPCLAADLIRELVVMP
;
A
#
# COMPACT_ATOMS: atom_id res chain seq x y z
N MET A 1 8.08 -12.21 21.95
CA MET A 1 8.56 -12.93 20.75
C MET A 1 7.39 -13.04 19.79
N LEU A 2 7.36 -12.21 18.74
CA LEU A 2 6.43 -12.36 17.62
C LEU A 2 7.06 -13.37 16.66
N THR A 3 6.53 -14.58 16.60
CA THR A 3 6.94 -15.60 15.63
C THR A 3 6.39 -15.21 14.25
N CYS A 4 7.27 -14.78 13.34
CA CYS A 4 6.94 -14.73 11.91
C CYS A 4 6.66 -16.15 11.43
N GLN A 5 5.39 -16.49 11.16
CA GLN A 5 5.06 -17.66 10.37
C GLN A 5 5.29 -17.32 8.89
N ILE A 6 6.42 -17.75 8.34
CA ILE A 6 6.67 -17.77 6.90
C ILE A 6 5.84 -18.93 6.34
N ILE A 7 4.85 -18.64 5.50
CA ILE A 7 4.14 -19.67 4.72
C ILE A 7 5.05 -20.02 3.55
N TYR A 8 5.57 -21.24 3.54
CA TYR A 8 6.32 -21.78 2.40
C TYR A 8 5.32 -22.29 1.35
N LEU A 9 5.23 -21.59 0.21
CA LEU A 9 4.52 -22.08 -0.97
C LEU A 9 5.48 -22.97 -1.76
N TYR A 10 5.22 -24.28 -1.79
CA TYR A 10 6.02 -25.23 -2.54
C TYR A 10 5.46 -25.36 -3.95
N THR A 11 6.21 -24.90 -4.95
CA THR A 11 5.92 -25.10 -6.37
C THR A 11 6.95 -26.05 -6.98
N HIS A 12 6.52 -27.01 -7.79
CA HIS A 12 7.46 -27.90 -8.49
C HIS A 12 8.01 -27.20 -9.75
N ALA A 13 9.31 -26.88 -9.78
CA ALA A 13 9.99 -26.44 -10.99
C ALA A 13 10.47 -27.65 -11.80
N ARG A 14 10.26 -27.64 -13.12
CA ARG A 14 10.94 -28.58 -14.04
C ARG A 14 12.43 -28.22 -14.10
N GLN A 15 13.31 -29.15 -13.74
CA GLN A 15 14.77 -28.98 -13.84
C GLN A 15 15.23 -28.96 -15.31
N PHE A 16 16.08 -27.99 -15.66
CA PHE A 16 17.10 -28.09 -16.70
C PHE A 16 18.49 -28.04 -16.01
N PRO A 17 19.54 -28.66 -16.57
CA PRO A 17 20.72 -29.08 -15.79
C PRO A 17 21.78 -27.98 -15.55
N ASP A 18 22.33 -28.03 -14.32
CA ASP A 18 23.68 -27.78 -13.78
C ASP A 18 24.50 -26.52 -14.15
N ASP A 19 24.90 -25.71 -13.14
CA ASP A 19 26.21 -25.83 -12.45
C ASP A 19 26.54 -24.65 -11.50
N ALA A 20 27.47 -24.90 -10.55
CA ALA A 20 28.28 -23.96 -9.72
C ALA A 20 27.90 -23.67 -8.22
N VAL A 21 28.28 -24.61 -7.34
CA VAL A 21 29.34 -24.54 -6.28
C VAL A 21 29.70 -23.22 -5.53
N LEU A 22 29.82 -23.35 -4.18
CA LEU A 22 30.55 -22.55 -3.12
C LEU A 22 29.92 -21.21 -2.65
N THR A 23 29.86 -20.77 -1.38
CA THR A 23 30.60 -21.09 -0.12
C THR A 23 29.84 -20.59 1.14
N ARG A 24 30.28 -21.06 2.32
CA ARG A 24 29.75 -20.90 3.69
C ARG A 24 29.70 -19.47 4.29
N ASN A 25 28.72 -19.24 5.18
CA ASN A 25 28.84 -18.88 6.63
C ASN A 25 27.81 -17.83 7.09
N ALA A 26 26.87 -18.22 7.96
CA ALA A 26 26.49 -17.49 9.19
C ALA A 26 25.42 -18.27 9.97
N LEU A 27 25.64 -18.40 11.29
CA LEU A 27 24.77 -19.05 12.27
C LEU A 27 23.31 -18.58 12.20
N LEU A 28 22.35 -19.51 12.15
CA LEU A 28 20.96 -19.27 12.54
C LEU A 28 20.39 -20.49 13.27
N CYS A 29 19.66 -20.23 14.34
CA CYS A 29 19.09 -21.18 15.28
C CYS A 29 18.29 -22.30 14.59
N TYR A 30 18.60 -23.52 15.00
CA TYR A 30 18.04 -24.78 14.51
C TYR A 30 16.56 -24.94 14.92
N ASN A 31 15.68 -25.13 13.93
CA ASN A 31 14.48 -25.95 14.08
C ASN A 31 14.58 -27.01 12.96
N PRO A 32 14.44 -28.31 13.25
CA PRO A 32 14.82 -29.35 12.31
C PRO A 32 13.90 -29.30 11.07
N PRO A 33 14.44 -29.39 9.83
CA PRO A 33 13.62 -29.55 8.65
C PRO A 33 12.97 -30.94 8.69
N LEU A 34 11.67 -31.00 8.42
CA LEU A 34 11.02 -32.27 8.04
C LEU A 34 11.80 -32.87 6.86
N PRO A 35 11.97 -34.21 6.80
CA PRO A 35 12.85 -34.82 5.83
C PRO A 35 12.37 -34.55 4.39
N LEU A 36 13.26 -34.01 3.56
CA LEU A 36 13.07 -33.90 2.12
C LEU A 36 12.93 -35.31 1.53
N ARG A 37 11.69 -35.72 1.28
CA ARG A 37 11.40 -36.98 0.58
C ARG A 37 11.74 -36.78 -0.89
N ARG A 38 12.80 -37.45 -1.37
CA ARG A 38 13.11 -37.54 -2.80
C ARG A 38 11.99 -38.35 -3.47
N TYR A 39 11.23 -37.72 -4.36
CA TYR A 39 10.16 -38.39 -5.11
C TYR A 39 10.54 -38.57 -6.58
N THR A 40 10.15 -39.72 -7.11
CA THR A 40 10.41 -40.21 -8.47
C THR A 40 9.41 -39.64 -9.49
N PRO A 41 9.73 -39.59 -10.80
CA PRO A 41 9.02 -38.77 -11.79
C PRO A 41 7.59 -39.19 -12.19
N ASP A 42 6.98 -40.20 -11.56
CA ASP A 42 5.75 -40.85 -12.05
C ASP A 42 4.48 -40.59 -11.20
N GLU A 43 4.51 -39.69 -10.21
CA GLU A 43 3.29 -39.28 -9.50
C GLU A 43 2.58 -38.13 -10.25
N ILE A 44 1.35 -38.39 -10.71
CA ILE A 44 0.44 -37.38 -11.28
C ILE A 44 0.18 -36.32 -10.20
N VAL A 45 0.70 -35.10 -10.42
CA VAL A 45 0.60 -33.97 -9.48
C VAL A 45 -0.84 -33.46 -9.47
N CYS A 46 -1.62 -33.84 -8.45
CA CYS A 46 -2.98 -33.34 -8.24
C CYS A 46 -2.96 -32.11 -7.32
N SER A 47 -3.60 -31.02 -7.76
CA SER A 47 -3.83 -29.84 -6.93
C SER A 47 -4.93 -30.13 -5.89
N SER A 48 -4.75 -29.73 -4.64
CA SER A 48 -5.72 -29.99 -3.56
C SER A 48 -5.93 -28.77 -2.66
N ASN A 49 -7.17 -28.62 -2.16
CA ASN A 49 -7.45 -27.73 -1.04
C ASN A 49 -6.84 -28.31 0.24
N GLY A 50 -6.71 -27.47 1.27
CA GLY A 50 -6.23 -27.93 2.56
C GLY A 50 -5.86 -26.79 3.50
N TYR A 51 -5.63 -27.16 4.76
CA TYR A 51 -5.14 -26.24 5.78
C TYR A 51 -3.61 -26.31 5.83
N ARG A 52 -2.94 -25.16 5.66
CA ARG A 52 -1.47 -25.04 5.72
C ARG A 52 -0.78 -26.01 4.75
N GLY A 53 -0.01 -26.98 5.26
CA GLY A 53 0.80 -27.90 4.46
C GLY A 53 0.02 -29.00 3.74
N GLU A 54 -1.30 -29.06 3.91
CA GLU A 54 -2.18 -30.06 3.27
C GLU A 54 -2.59 -29.66 1.86
N ALA A 55 -2.46 -28.38 1.50
CA ALA A 55 -2.82 -27.86 0.19
C ALA A 55 -1.67 -28.01 -0.82
N TRP A 56 -2.01 -28.39 -2.05
CA TRP A 56 -1.06 -28.58 -3.14
C TRP A 56 -1.46 -27.74 -4.35
N PHE A 57 -0.47 -27.05 -4.92
CA PHE A 57 -0.62 -26.26 -6.14
C PHE A 57 0.11 -26.98 -7.28
N SER A 58 -0.43 -26.88 -8.49
CA SER A 58 0.26 -27.30 -9.70
C SER A 58 1.31 -26.25 -10.12
N ALA A 59 1.13 -25.60 -11.27
CA ALA A 59 1.95 -24.48 -11.71
C ALA A 59 1.28 -23.15 -11.36
N ILE A 60 1.86 -22.42 -10.41
CA ILE A 60 1.43 -21.05 -10.09
C ILE A 60 1.90 -20.12 -11.21
N THR A 61 0.96 -19.42 -11.84
CA THR A 61 1.24 -18.46 -12.92
C THR A 61 1.19 -17.02 -12.44
N ALA A 62 0.36 -16.72 -11.43
CA ALA A 62 0.26 -15.37 -10.87
C ALA A 62 -0.29 -15.35 -9.44
N LEU A 63 -0.05 -14.24 -8.75
CA LEU A 63 -0.51 -13.96 -7.39
C LEU A 63 -1.12 -12.56 -7.34
N ALA A 64 -2.21 -12.39 -6.59
CA ALA A 64 -2.82 -11.09 -6.32
C ALA A 64 -3.28 -11.01 -4.85
N PRO A 65 -2.58 -10.24 -4.00
CA PRO A 65 -3.04 -9.98 -2.63
C PRO A 65 -4.27 -9.06 -2.65
N ASP A 66 -5.23 -9.31 -1.77
CA ASP A 66 -6.48 -8.54 -1.70
C ASP A 66 -6.44 -7.35 -0.74
N GLY A 67 -5.31 -7.14 -0.04
CA GLY A 67 -5.17 -6.10 0.99
C GLY A 67 -5.93 -6.36 2.30
N LYS A 68 -6.84 -7.36 2.32
CA LYS A 68 -7.81 -7.66 3.39
C LYS A 68 -7.48 -8.93 4.16
N GLY A 69 -6.42 -9.65 3.77
CA GLY A 69 -5.91 -10.82 4.47
C GLY A 69 -5.92 -12.10 3.66
N SER A 70 -6.27 -12.03 2.37
CA SER A 70 -6.18 -13.16 1.44
C SER A 70 -5.21 -12.87 0.29
N VAL A 71 -4.69 -13.95 -0.30
CA VAL A 71 -4.00 -13.92 -1.59
C VAL A 71 -4.75 -14.81 -2.56
N TYR A 72 -5.05 -14.28 -3.74
CA TYR A 72 -5.52 -15.07 -4.86
C TYR A 72 -4.32 -15.63 -5.63
N VAL A 73 -4.39 -16.90 -5.97
CA VAL A 73 -3.33 -17.64 -6.67
C VAL A 73 -3.93 -18.19 -7.96
N ALA A 74 -3.39 -17.79 -9.10
CA ALA A 74 -3.74 -18.42 -10.36
C ALA A 74 -2.84 -19.64 -10.57
N GLU A 75 -3.49 -20.77 -10.78
CA GLU A 75 -2.91 -21.89 -11.52
C GLU A 75 -3.37 -21.79 -12.99
N ALA A 76 -2.86 -22.66 -13.85
CA ALA A 76 -3.18 -22.61 -15.28
C ALA A 76 -4.69 -22.58 -15.57
N GLU A 77 -5.50 -23.36 -14.85
CA GLU A 77 -6.93 -23.56 -15.13
C GLU A 77 -7.85 -23.25 -13.95
N GLN A 78 -7.36 -22.62 -12.89
CA GLN A 78 -8.16 -22.32 -11.69
C GLN A 78 -7.54 -21.21 -10.88
N ILE A 79 -8.36 -20.58 -10.04
CA ILE A 79 -7.92 -19.60 -9.05
C ILE A 79 -8.18 -20.16 -7.65
N ARG A 80 -7.19 -20.06 -6.78
CA ARG A 80 -7.28 -20.37 -5.36
C ARG A 80 -7.37 -19.07 -4.56
N LYS A 81 -8.12 -19.07 -3.48
CA LYS A 81 -8.05 -18.07 -2.41
C LYS A 81 -7.30 -18.68 -1.24
N VAL A 82 -6.28 -17.98 -0.75
CA VAL A 82 -5.49 -18.36 0.42
C VAL A 82 -5.74 -17.33 1.50
N ASP A 83 -6.34 -17.74 2.61
CA ASP A 83 -6.44 -16.90 3.80
C ASP A 83 -5.08 -16.91 4.53
N ILE A 84 -4.44 -15.75 4.64
CA ILE A 84 -3.05 -15.64 5.11
C ILE A 84 -2.95 -15.93 6.62
N LEU A 85 -4.01 -15.67 7.39
CA LEU A 85 -3.99 -15.82 8.84
C LEU A 85 -4.16 -17.29 9.27
N SER A 86 -5.13 -17.97 8.67
CA SER A 86 -5.42 -19.38 8.92
C SER A 86 -4.48 -20.28 8.14
N GLY A 87 -4.08 -19.89 6.93
CA GLY A 87 -3.41 -20.75 5.95
C GLY A 87 -4.38 -21.67 5.20
N GLN A 88 -5.69 -21.38 5.24
CA GLN A 88 -6.70 -22.12 4.50
C GLN A 88 -6.59 -21.84 3.01
N VAL A 89 -6.47 -22.89 2.19
CA VAL A 89 -6.51 -22.79 0.73
C VAL A 89 -7.85 -23.32 0.23
N THR A 90 -8.53 -22.51 -0.58
CA THR A 90 -9.84 -22.82 -1.18
C THR A 90 -9.79 -22.55 -2.67
N THR A 91 -10.06 -23.54 -3.52
CA THR A 91 -10.32 -23.30 -4.94
C THR A 91 -11.64 -22.60 -5.13
N LEU A 92 -11.66 -21.64 -6.04
CA LEU A 92 -12.85 -20.96 -6.51
C LEU A 92 -13.45 -21.78 -7.68
N PRO A 93 -14.51 -22.57 -7.48
CA PRO A 93 -15.23 -23.22 -8.56
C PRO A 93 -15.72 -22.18 -9.58
N GLY A 94 -15.73 -22.52 -10.86
CA GLY A 94 -16.11 -21.58 -11.93
C GLY A 94 -15.01 -20.62 -12.37
N SER A 95 -13.83 -20.61 -11.72
CA SER A 95 -12.70 -19.75 -12.09
C SER A 95 -11.86 -20.24 -13.29
N VAL A 96 -12.31 -21.28 -14.00
CA VAL A 96 -11.59 -21.84 -15.17
C VAL A 96 -11.65 -20.83 -16.32
N PRO A 97 -10.51 -20.48 -16.97
CA PRO A 97 -10.54 -19.61 -18.13
C PRO A 97 -11.26 -20.31 -19.30
N ARG A 98 -12.05 -19.57 -20.08
CA ARG A 98 -12.80 -20.15 -21.21
C ARG A 98 -11.89 -20.80 -22.26
N THR A 99 -10.68 -20.26 -22.46
CA THR A 99 -9.64 -20.82 -23.32
C THR A 99 -8.26 -20.45 -22.81
N GLY A 100 -7.27 -21.34 -23.03
CA GLY A 100 -5.89 -21.08 -22.66
C GLY A 100 -5.67 -21.23 -21.16
N SER A 101 -4.71 -20.47 -20.61
CA SER A 101 -4.38 -20.50 -19.19
C SER A 101 -4.33 -19.09 -18.63
N TRP A 102 -4.55 -18.95 -17.32
CA TRP A 102 -4.30 -17.70 -16.62
C TRP A 102 -2.81 -17.34 -16.68
N THR A 103 -2.50 -16.12 -17.10
CA THR A 103 -1.15 -15.56 -17.23
C THR A 103 -0.87 -14.45 -16.21
N GLY A 104 -1.91 -13.84 -15.65
CA GLY A 104 -1.78 -12.72 -14.72
C GLY A 104 -2.99 -12.59 -13.81
N LEU A 105 -2.76 -12.11 -12.59
CA LEU A 105 -3.79 -11.67 -11.66
C LEU A 105 -3.43 -10.26 -11.16
N SER A 106 -4.45 -9.45 -10.90
CA SER A 106 -4.29 -8.22 -10.14
C SER A 106 -5.56 -7.93 -9.35
N TYR A 107 -5.42 -7.40 -8.15
CA TYR A 107 -6.55 -7.01 -7.31
C TYR A 107 -6.63 -5.50 -7.26
N ASP A 108 -7.83 -4.97 -7.52
CA ASP A 108 -8.13 -3.58 -7.26
C ASP A 108 -8.78 -3.45 -5.87
N ASP A 109 -8.00 -2.95 -4.90
CA ASP A 109 -8.43 -2.79 -3.51
C ASP A 109 -9.56 -1.75 -3.37
N ASP A 110 -9.54 -0.70 -4.19
CA ASP A 110 -10.50 0.41 -4.13
C ASP A 110 -11.92 -0.04 -4.49
N ASP A 111 -12.04 -0.87 -5.53
CA ASP A 111 -13.31 -1.38 -6.05
C ASP A 111 -13.66 -2.80 -5.56
N ASP A 112 -12.75 -3.44 -4.82
CA ASP A 112 -12.86 -4.83 -4.40
C ASP A 112 -13.00 -5.83 -5.57
N VAL A 113 -12.20 -5.62 -6.63
CA VAL A 113 -12.31 -6.39 -7.88
C VAL A 113 -11.05 -7.19 -8.15
N LEU A 114 -11.20 -8.50 -8.35
CA LEU A 114 -10.15 -9.36 -8.86
C LEU A 114 -10.16 -9.37 -10.39
N PHE A 115 -9.04 -9.00 -11.01
CA PHE A 115 -8.80 -9.16 -12.44
C PHE A 115 -7.90 -10.35 -12.72
N ALA A 116 -8.22 -11.08 -13.78
CA ALA A 116 -7.42 -12.19 -14.29
C ALA A 116 -7.22 -12.04 -15.80
N THR A 117 -6.05 -12.42 -16.30
CA THR A 117 -5.73 -12.34 -17.72
C THR A 117 -5.36 -13.69 -18.28
N THR A 118 -5.82 -13.97 -19.50
CA THR A 118 -5.14 -14.93 -20.37
C THR A 118 -4.16 -14.17 -21.26
N ALA A 119 -3.49 -14.86 -22.18
CA ALA A 119 -2.67 -14.21 -23.20
C ALA A 119 -3.42 -13.16 -24.05
N ARG A 120 -4.76 -13.18 -24.12
CA ARG A 120 -5.55 -12.37 -25.09
C ARG A 120 -6.79 -11.68 -24.51
N ALA A 121 -7.13 -11.98 -23.27
CA ALA A 121 -8.35 -11.49 -22.63
C ALA A 121 -8.08 -11.03 -21.21
N ILE A 122 -8.75 -9.96 -20.82
CA ILE A 122 -8.82 -9.46 -19.44
C ILE A 122 -10.22 -9.76 -18.93
N CYS A 123 -10.28 -10.40 -17.76
CA CYS A 123 -11.52 -10.79 -17.11
C CYS A 123 -11.61 -10.19 -15.72
N ARG A 124 -12.82 -9.78 -15.34
CA ARG A 124 -13.20 -9.54 -13.94
C ARG A 124 -13.71 -10.85 -13.36
N ILE A 125 -13.23 -11.22 -12.18
CA ILE A 125 -13.63 -12.40 -11.44
C ILE A 125 -14.54 -11.97 -10.29
N ASP A 126 -15.82 -12.28 -10.39
CA ASP A 126 -16.76 -12.05 -9.30
C ASP A 126 -16.71 -13.23 -8.34
N VAL A 127 -16.22 -13.01 -7.13
CA VAL A 127 -16.20 -14.01 -6.07
C VAL A 127 -17.55 -13.95 -5.33
N ILE A 128 -18.33 -15.01 -5.46
CA ILE A 128 -19.69 -15.12 -4.91
C ILE A 128 -19.64 -16.02 -3.69
N THR A 129 -20.21 -15.58 -2.58
CA THR A 129 -20.38 -16.40 -1.38
C THR A 129 -21.80 -16.96 -1.36
N LEU A 130 -21.94 -18.27 -1.58
CA LEU A 130 -23.21 -18.97 -1.48
C LEU A 130 -23.42 -19.40 -0.03
N THR A 131 -24.43 -18.84 0.62
CA THR A 131 -24.91 -19.33 1.92
C THR A 131 -26.08 -20.28 1.68
N THR A 132 -25.85 -21.59 1.73
CA THR A 132 -26.96 -22.55 1.84
C THR A 132 -27.48 -22.53 3.28
N THR A 133 -28.59 -21.83 3.51
CA THR A 133 -29.39 -22.03 4.73
C THR A 133 -29.98 -23.43 4.70
N ALA A 134 -29.53 -24.29 5.63
CA ALA A 134 -30.18 -25.57 5.87
C ALA A 134 -31.63 -25.33 6.33
N ALA A 135 -32.61 -25.61 5.47
CA ALA A 135 -34.02 -25.56 5.84
C ALA A 135 -34.39 -26.83 6.63
N SER A 136 -34.93 -26.67 7.84
CA SER A 136 -35.50 -27.78 8.60
C SER A 136 -36.84 -28.18 8.00
N ALA A 137 -36.97 -29.43 7.56
CA ALA A 137 -38.27 -30.04 7.30
C ALA A 137 -38.68 -30.87 8.53
N HIS A 138 -39.67 -30.41 9.29
CA HIS A 138 -40.30 -31.22 10.32
C HIS A 138 -41.15 -32.31 9.67
N VAL A 139 -40.74 -33.57 9.79
CA VAL A 139 -41.59 -34.73 9.45
C VAL A 139 -42.24 -35.24 10.73
N SER A 140 -43.52 -34.93 10.92
CA SER A 140 -44.32 -35.47 12.03
C SER A 140 -44.76 -36.90 11.72
N GLY A 141 -44.09 -37.89 12.31
CA GLY A 141 -44.56 -39.29 12.29
C GLY A 141 -45.72 -39.51 13.27
N ALA A 142 -46.68 -40.35 12.89
CA ALA A 142 -47.96 -40.58 13.60
C ALA A 142 -47.86 -41.20 15.01
N ASN A 143 -46.67 -41.43 15.56
CA ASN A 143 -46.45 -42.07 16.86
C ASN A 143 -45.55 -41.22 17.76
N GLY A 144 -45.88 -39.94 17.99
CA GLY A 144 -45.39 -39.11 19.10
C GLY A 144 -43.88 -38.96 19.32
N GLY A 145 -43.03 -39.51 18.45
CA GLY A 145 -41.57 -39.45 18.55
C GLY A 145 -41.05 -38.34 17.65
N GLU A 146 -40.66 -37.21 18.24
CA GLU A 146 -39.84 -36.22 17.56
C GLU A 146 -38.46 -36.83 17.26
N ARG A 147 -38.17 -37.05 15.98
CA ARG A 147 -36.82 -37.36 15.52
C ARG A 147 -36.26 -36.14 14.80
N THR A 148 -35.42 -35.39 15.50
CA THR A 148 -34.61 -34.34 14.90
C THR A 148 -33.49 -34.99 14.08
N THR A 149 -33.45 -34.76 12.78
CA THR A 149 -32.26 -35.07 11.97
C THR A 149 -31.17 -34.06 12.29
N PRO A 150 -29.88 -34.47 12.41
CA PRO A 150 -28.79 -33.53 12.64
C PRO A 150 -28.75 -32.46 11.53
N MET A 151 -28.59 -31.22 11.96
CA MET A 151 -28.46 -30.04 11.11
C MET A 151 -27.15 -30.16 10.30
N ASP A 152 -27.23 -30.23 8.97
CA ASP A 152 -26.03 -30.02 8.14
C ASP A 152 -25.55 -28.58 8.39
N THR A 153 -24.30 -28.46 8.82
CA THR A 153 -23.62 -27.17 9.05
C THR A 153 -23.74 -26.34 7.78
N ALA A 154 -24.24 -25.09 7.88
CA ALA A 154 -24.30 -24.20 6.73
C ALA A 154 -22.90 -24.06 6.11
N VAL A 155 -22.67 -24.70 4.97
CA VAL A 155 -21.43 -24.56 4.22
C VAL A 155 -21.52 -23.25 3.47
N SER A 156 -20.60 -22.34 3.76
CA SER A 156 -20.40 -21.15 2.94
C SER A 156 -19.50 -21.57 1.78
N GLU A 157 -20.08 -21.86 0.62
CA GLU A 157 -19.32 -22.20 -0.59
C GLU A 157 -18.95 -20.90 -1.33
N LEU A 158 -17.69 -20.77 -1.74
CA LEU A 158 -17.26 -19.72 -2.64
C LEU A 158 -17.42 -20.22 -4.07
N GLU A 159 -17.94 -19.39 -4.97
CA GLU A 159 -17.91 -19.58 -6.42
C GLU A 159 -17.26 -18.37 -7.10
N ALA A 160 -16.81 -18.55 -8.34
CA ALA A 160 -16.28 -17.49 -9.18
C ALA A 160 -17.03 -17.44 -10.51
N ASN A 161 -17.44 -16.24 -10.91
CA ASN A 161 -17.93 -15.97 -12.25
C ASN A 161 -16.89 -15.17 -13.06
N VAL A 162 -16.56 -15.66 -14.25
CA VAL A 162 -15.52 -15.09 -15.12
C VAL A 162 -16.16 -14.19 -16.18
N ASN A 163 -16.01 -12.87 -16.03
CA ASN A 163 -16.59 -11.88 -16.93
C ASN A 163 -15.53 -11.25 -17.82
N LEU A 164 -15.63 -11.45 -19.14
CA LEU A 164 -14.73 -10.79 -20.11
C LEU A 164 -14.97 -9.28 -20.11
N VAL A 165 -13.93 -8.49 -19.79
CA VAL A 165 -14.01 -7.01 -19.77
C VAL A 165 -13.24 -6.37 -20.92
N ALA A 166 -12.16 -6.98 -21.40
CA ALA A 166 -11.43 -6.50 -22.58
C ALA A 166 -10.75 -7.62 -23.36
N GLY A 167 -10.56 -7.39 -24.66
CA GLY A 167 -9.92 -8.35 -25.54
C GLY A 167 -10.87 -9.43 -26.07
N ASP A 168 -10.28 -10.56 -26.45
CA ASP A 168 -10.96 -11.69 -27.06
C ASP A 168 -10.25 -12.98 -26.69
N TRP A 169 -11.01 -14.03 -26.37
CA TRP A 169 -10.45 -15.31 -25.94
C TRP A 169 -9.62 -16.00 -27.04
N GLN A 170 -10.00 -15.82 -28.30
CA GLN A 170 -9.48 -16.58 -29.43
C GLN A 170 -8.62 -15.72 -30.36
N ALA A 171 -9.04 -14.47 -30.62
CA ALA A 171 -8.39 -13.61 -31.59
C ALA A 171 -7.29 -12.76 -30.94
N ALA A 172 -6.03 -13.04 -31.33
CA ALA A 172 -4.93 -12.13 -31.06
C ALA A 172 -5.04 -10.88 -31.93
N GLY A 173 -4.42 -9.79 -31.50
CA GLY A 173 -4.25 -8.59 -32.30
C GLY A 173 -3.58 -7.49 -31.52
N ASN A 174 -3.62 -6.26 -32.02
CA ASN A 174 -2.97 -5.15 -31.34
C ASN A 174 -3.78 -3.85 -31.33
N THR A 175 -5.06 -3.92 -31.71
CA THR A 175 -5.93 -2.77 -31.88
C THR A 175 -6.36 -2.20 -30.53
N ASP A 176 -6.18 -0.90 -30.34
CA ASP A 176 -6.76 -0.15 -29.22
C ASP A 176 -8.27 0.02 -29.40
N GLY A 177 -8.99 0.26 -28.31
CA GLY A 177 -10.44 0.43 -28.38
C GLY A 177 -11.18 0.08 -27.08
N PRO A 178 -12.51 0.20 -27.09
CA PRO A 178 -13.33 -0.10 -25.92
C PRO A 178 -13.49 -1.61 -25.69
N GLY A 179 -13.18 -2.07 -24.49
CA GLY A 179 -13.47 -3.39 -23.96
C GLY A 179 -13.14 -4.53 -24.93
N THR A 180 -14.16 -5.30 -25.32
CA THR A 180 -14.04 -6.46 -26.21
C THR A 180 -13.76 -6.12 -27.68
N LYS A 181 -13.68 -4.83 -28.04
CA LYS A 181 -13.19 -4.39 -29.37
C LYS A 181 -11.66 -4.21 -29.39
N ALA A 182 -11.03 -4.00 -28.23
CA ALA A 182 -9.58 -4.01 -28.14
C ALA A 182 -9.04 -5.43 -28.44
N ARG A 183 -7.78 -5.52 -28.88
CA ARG A 183 -7.10 -6.80 -29.12
C ARG A 183 -5.69 -6.79 -28.53
N PHE A 184 -5.34 -7.91 -27.92
CA PHE A 184 -4.04 -8.11 -27.29
C PHE A 184 -3.22 -9.17 -28.04
N THR A 185 -1.91 -8.97 -28.08
CA THR A 185 -0.97 -9.83 -28.80
C THR A 185 -0.56 -10.98 -27.88
N HIS A 186 -0.08 -10.64 -26.68
CA HIS A 186 0.27 -11.59 -25.63
C HIS A 186 0.39 -10.86 -24.27
N ILE A 187 -0.67 -10.86 -23.46
CA ILE A 187 -0.63 -10.25 -22.13
C ILE A 187 0.29 -11.06 -21.21
N THR A 188 1.37 -10.41 -20.76
CA THR A 188 2.39 -10.99 -19.87
C THR A 188 2.23 -10.58 -18.43
N ALA A 189 1.66 -9.39 -18.18
CA ALA A 189 1.37 -8.92 -16.82
C ALA A 189 0.23 -7.90 -16.81
N ILE A 190 -0.43 -7.80 -15.67
CA ILE A 190 -1.48 -6.82 -15.40
C ILE A 190 -1.28 -6.22 -14.01
N LEU A 191 -1.66 -4.96 -13.82
CA LEU A 191 -1.63 -4.28 -12.53
C LEU A 191 -2.77 -3.25 -12.42
N ALA A 192 -3.57 -3.37 -11.36
CA ALA A 192 -4.51 -2.33 -10.94
C ALA A 192 -3.77 -1.09 -10.47
N GLY A 193 -4.14 0.05 -11.06
CA GLY A 193 -3.46 1.33 -10.96
C GLY A 193 -4.38 2.45 -10.48
N VAL A 194 -3.78 3.60 -10.11
CA VAL A 194 -4.50 4.80 -9.65
C VAL A 194 -5.62 5.22 -10.61
N HIS A 195 -6.67 5.81 -10.07
CA HIS A 195 -7.86 6.22 -10.82
C HIS A 195 -8.59 5.07 -11.53
N ARG A 196 -8.56 3.85 -10.95
CA ARG A 196 -9.28 2.67 -11.46
C ARG A 196 -8.85 2.29 -12.87
N GLN A 197 -7.54 2.41 -13.14
CA GLN A 197 -6.94 2.06 -14.42
C GLN A 197 -6.25 0.71 -14.33
N LEU A 198 -6.18 -0.03 -15.43
CA LEU A 198 -5.37 -1.25 -15.51
C LEU A 198 -4.17 -1.00 -16.40
N TYR A 199 -2.99 -1.21 -15.85
CA TYR A 199 -1.74 -1.25 -16.62
C TYR A 199 -1.50 -2.65 -17.14
N ILE A 200 -1.22 -2.75 -18.42
CA ILE A 200 -1.16 -4.01 -19.14
C ILE A 200 0.16 -4.06 -19.89
N LEU A 201 0.95 -5.10 -19.64
CA LEU A 201 2.06 -5.46 -20.50
C LEU A 201 1.56 -6.46 -21.53
N ASP A 202 1.52 -6.02 -22.78
CA ASP A 202 1.04 -6.78 -23.93
C ASP A 202 2.18 -6.91 -24.94
N HIS A 203 2.92 -8.01 -24.86
CA HIS A 203 4.10 -8.28 -25.68
C HIS A 203 5.14 -7.14 -25.59
N ASP A 204 5.30 -6.38 -26.67
CA ASP A 204 6.24 -5.25 -26.81
C ASP A 204 5.61 -3.90 -26.44
N LYS A 205 4.42 -3.90 -25.82
CA LYS A 205 3.63 -2.71 -25.55
C LYS A 205 3.25 -2.58 -24.09
N PHE A 206 3.28 -1.34 -23.61
CA PHE A 206 2.61 -0.93 -22.39
C PHE A 206 1.29 -0.29 -22.76
N ARG A 207 0.20 -0.85 -22.24
CA ARG A 207 -1.16 -0.36 -22.47
C ARG A 207 -1.81 0.03 -21.16
N ILE A 208 -2.77 0.93 -21.27
CA ILE A 208 -3.57 1.41 -20.15
C ILE A 208 -5.04 1.23 -20.52
N MET A 209 -5.78 0.55 -19.65
CA MET A 209 -7.24 0.48 -19.73
C MET A 209 -7.83 1.47 -18.73
N SER A 210 -8.62 2.41 -19.24
CA SER A 210 -9.34 3.40 -18.43
C SER A 210 -10.51 2.76 -17.66
N VAL A 211 -11.03 3.47 -16.66
CA VAL A 211 -12.23 3.09 -15.89
C VAL A 211 -13.47 2.81 -16.76
N ASN A 212 -13.56 3.46 -17.93
CA ASN A 212 -14.65 3.25 -18.90
C ASN A 212 -14.38 2.06 -19.84
N GLY A 213 -13.30 1.31 -19.60
CA GLY A 213 -12.91 0.13 -20.34
C GLY A 213 -12.23 0.40 -21.68
N TYR A 214 -11.86 1.63 -22.01
CA TYR A 214 -11.08 1.93 -23.22
C TYR A 214 -9.62 1.54 -23.02
N VAL A 215 -9.09 0.67 -23.86
CA VAL A 215 -7.69 0.24 -23.90
C VAL A 215 -6.92 1.11 -24.89
N ASN A 216 -5.86 1.75 -24.42
CA ASN A 216 -4.98 2.59 -25.22
C ASN A 216 -3.51 2.16 -25.07
N THR A 217 -2.77 2.17 -26.17
CA THR A 217 -1.32 1.92 -26.17
C THR A 217 -0.59 3.18 -25.73
N ALA A 218 0.08 3.12 -24.59
CA ALA A 218 0.83 4.24 -24.03
C ALA A 218 2.32 4.21 -24.41
N LEU A 219 2.90 3.02 -24.62
CA LEU A 219 4.27 2.85 -25.08
C LEU A 219 4.41 1.61 -25.96
N THR A 220 5.30 1.67 -26.95
CA THR A 220 5.67 0.55 -27.83
C THR A 220 7.18 0.33 -27.81
N GLY A 221 7.64 -0.84 -28.27
CA GLY A 221 9.08 -1.15 -28.36
C GLY A 221 9.69 -1.58 -27.03
N LEU A 222 8.88 -2.14 -26.12
CA LEU A 222 9.39 -2.92 -25.00
C LEU A 222 10.03 -4.21 -25.53
N THR A 223 11.03 -4.71 -24.83
CA THR A 223 11.67 -5.98 -25.18
C THR A 223 10.71 -7.14 -24.88
N ILE A 224 10.68 -8.11 -25.79
CA ILE A 224 9.63 -9.15 -25.92
C ILE A 224 9.74 -10.32 -24.93
N TYR A 225 10.47 -10.15 -23.83
CA TYR A 225 10.75 -11.24 -22.89
C TYR A 225 9.84 -11.18 -21.66
N GLN A 226 9.90 -12.20 -20.78
CA GLN A 226 9.09 -12.22 -19.55
C GLN A 226 9.26 -10.91 -18.79
N CYS A 227 8.16 -10.16 -18.65
CA CYS A 227 8.14 -8.90 -17.95
C CYS A 227 7.29 -9.03 -16.69
N SER A 228 7.78 -8.48 -15.59
CA SER A 228 6.97 -8.21 -14.40
C SER A 228 6.71 -6.71 -14.33
N ILE A 229 5.56 -6.34 -13.79
CA ILE A 229 5.24 -4.95 -13.50
C ILE A 229 4.89 -4.82 -12.02
N ALA A 230 5.38 -3.77 -11.39
CA ALA A 230 5.02 -3.39 -10.05
C ALA A 230 4.90 -1.87 -10.00
N ALA A 231 3.94 -1.36 -9.25
CA ALA A 231 3.92 0.05 -8.96
C ALA A 231 4.81 0.34 -7.76
N LEU A 232 5.55 1.43 -7.86
CA LEU A 232 6.42 1.92 -6.81
C LEU A 232 5.63 2.88 -5.91
N PRO A 233 5.97 2.94 -4.62
CA PRO A 233 5.39 3.91 -3.70
C PRO A 233 5.58 5.38 -4.13
N SER A 234 6.53 5.66 -5.03
CA SER A 234 6.77 6.97 -5.64
C SER A 234 5.70 7.39 -6.67
N GLY A 235 4.73 6.52 -6.99
CA GLY A 235 3.78 6.78 -8.08
C GLY A 235 4.42 6.61 -9.47
N GLU A 236 5.44 5.75 -9.55
CA GLU A 236 6.08 5.31 -10.79
C GLU A 236 5.81 3.81 -11.00
N LEU A 237 6.04 3.30 -12.21
CA LEU A 237 5.97 1.87 -12.50
C LEU A 237 7.37 1.30 -12.70
N ALA A 238 7.68 0.23 -11.98
CA ALA A 238 8.85 -0.60 -12.24
C ALA A 238 8.46 -1.75 -13.16
N VAL A 239 9.18 -1.87 -14.28
CA VAL A 239 9.03 -2.98 -15.22
C VAL A 239 10.33 -3.78 -15.21
N GLY A 240 10.27 -4.98 -14.65
CA GLY A 240 11.37 -5.93 -14.67
C GLY A 240 11.33 -6.72 -15.97
N ILE A 241 12.43 -6.75 -16.71
CA ILE A 241 12.51 -7.44 -18.01
C ILE A 241 13.54 -8.55 -17.88
N LYS A 242 13.17 -9.78 -18.21
CA LYS A 242 14.08 -10.92 -18.27
C LYS A 242 14.56 -11.18 -19.69
N ASP A 243 15.54 -10.44 -20.19
CA ASP A 243 16.20 -10.73 -21.47
C ASP A 243 17.45 -11.60 -21.25
N PRO A 244 17.69 -12.65 -22.09
CA PRO A 244 18.84 -13.55 -21.96
C PRO A 244 20.22 -12.88 -22.00
N ARG A 245 20.32 -11.66 -22.56
CA ARG A 245 21.57 -10.92 -22.71
C ARG A 245 21.75 -9.81 -21.67
N ASP A 246 20.65 -9.22 -21.23
CA ASP A 246 20.62 -8.17 -20.21
C ASP A 246 19.22 -8.13 -19.59
N SER A 247 19.09 -8.14 -18.26
CA SER A 247 17.78 -8.14 -17.59
C SER A 247 17.53 -6.81 -16.87
N PRO A 248 17.20 -5.72 -17.59
CA PRO A 248 17.10 -4.40 -17.00
C PRO A 248 15.80 -4.24 -16.20
N LEU A 249 15.91 -3.50 -15.10
CA LEU A 249 14.77 -2.90 -14.40
C LEU A 249 14.55 -1.49 -14.97
N ARG A 250 13.41 -1.26 -15.62
CA ARG A 250 13.03 0.06 -16.15
C ARG A 250 12.05 0.74 -15.23
N ILE A 251 12.29 2.03 -14.94
CA ILE A 251 11.32 2.88 -14.25
C ILE A 251 10.58 3.72 -15.29
N VAL A 252 9.29 3.48 -15.41
CA VAL A 252 8.39 4.26 -16.25
C VAL A 252 7.81 5.39 -15.41
N ARG A 253 8.11 6.62 -15.83
CA ARG A 253 7.66 7.85 -15.19
C ARG A 253 6.59 8.50 -16.04
N GLY A 254 5.52 8.95 -15.40
CA GLY A 254 4.45 9.70 -16.05
C GLY A 254 3.52 10.27 -14.98
N PRO A 255 2.83 11.38 -15.27
CA PRO A 255 1.80 11.87 -14.37
C PRO A 255 0.75 10.76 -14.18
N GLN A 256 0.44 10.43 -12.92
CA GLN A 256 -0.62 9.48 -12.54
C GLN A 256 -0.34 7.98 -12.83
N LEU A 257 0.92 7.51 -12.76
CA LEU A 257 1.28 6.09 -12.92
C LEU A 257 1.60 5.39 -11.57
N GLY A 258 0.62 5.22 -10.68
CA GLY A 258 0.76 4.49 -9.39
C GLY A 258 -0.18 3.28 -9.26
N PRO A 259 -0.07 2.42 -8.21
CA PRO A 259 -1.01 1.30 -7.98
C PRO A 259 -2.39 1.82 -7.60
N SER A 260 -3.46 1.02 -7.72
CA SER A 260 -4.79 1.46 -7.28
C SER A 260 -4.80 1.76 -5.77
N SER A 261 -4.10 0.93 -4.99
CA SER A 261 -3.82 1.16 -3.57
C SER A 261 -2.34 0.85 -3.22
N PRO A 262 -1.66 1.64 -2.36
CA PRO A 262 -0.27 1.42 -1.97
C PRO A 262 -0.01 0.15 -1.12
N THR A 263 -1.04 -0.66 -0.86
CA THR A 263 -1.00 -1.84 0.03
C THR A 263 -0.67 -3.18 -0.66
N SER A 264 -0.67 -3.26 -1.99
CA SER A 264 -0.43 -4.50 -2.75
C SER A 264 1.07 -4.70 -3.09
N GLY A 265 1.86 -5.23 -2.16
CA GLY A 265 3.24 -5.66 -2.45
C GLY A 265 4.15 -5.79 -1.22
N GLY A 266 4.05 -6.90 -0.50
CA GLY A 266 4.85 -7.14 0.71
C GLY A 266 6.27 -7.66 0.44
N ILE A 267 7.27 -6.76 0.40
CA ILE A 267 8.52 -6.89 1.19
C ILE A 267 8.87 -5.48 1.67
N LYS A 268 8.82 -5.29 2.99
CA LYS A 268 9.46 -4.17 3.69
C LYS A 268 10.97 -4.23 3.43
N ALA A 269 11.43 -3.65 2.32
CA ALA A 269 12.81 -3.22 2.20
C ALA A 269 12.93 -1.91 2.97
N SER A 270 13.73 -1.96 4.04
CA SER A 270 14.06 -0.87 4.94
C SER A 270 14.72 0.31 4.20
N HIS A 271 13.90 1.14 3.56
CA HIS A 271 14.07 2.57 3.33
C HIS A 271 12.66 3.07 2.97
N SER A 272 12.06 3.83 3.90
CA SER A 272 10.63 4.19 4.02
C SER A 272 9.77 3.23 4.89
N VAL A 273 9.18 3.89 5.90
CA VAL A 273 8.49 3.53 7.15
C VAL A 273 7.80 2.15 7.29
N PRO A 274 7.94 1.49 8.47
CA PRO A 274 7.08 0.40 8.91
C PRO A 274 5.79 0.91 9.55
N THR A 275 4.61 0.53 9.05
CA THR A 275 3.42 0.46 9.90
C THR A 275 3.40 -0.90 10.59
N GLN A 276 3.70 -0.87 11.89
CA GLN A 276 3.04 -1.75 12.85
C GLN A 276 1.59 -1.27 13.03
N ARG A 277 0.70 -2.20 13.37
CA ARG A 277 -0.74 -2.02 13.61
C ARG A 277 -1.05 -0.82 14.52
N PRO A 278 -2.18 -0.12 14.29
CA PRO A 278 -2.75 0.80 15.27
C PRO A 278 -3.50 0.03 16.37
N SER A 279 -2.79 -0.70 17.25
CA SER A 279 -3.43 -1.23 18.47
C SER A 279 -3.60 -0.16 19.55
N ALA A 280 -2.84 0.94 19.47
CA ALA A 280 -2.97 2.09 20.37
C ALA A 280 -4.01 3.12 19.89
N ALA A 281 -4.18 3.30 18.56
CA ALA A 281 -5.14 4.27 18.03
C ALA A 281 -6.59 3.75 18.10
N LEU A 282 -6.83 2.45 17.85
CA LEU A 282 -8.17 1.85 18.04
C LEU A 282 -8.57 1.77 19.52
N SER A 283 -7.62 1.56 20.44
CA SER A 283 -7.91 1.60 21.88
C SER A 283 -8.11 3.04 22.39
N LYS A 284 -7.42 4.04 21.83
CA LYS A 284 -7.74 5.46 22.04
C LYS A 284 -9.11 5.83 21.45
N LEU A 285 -9.41 5.48 20.20
CA LEU A 285 -10.68 5.79 19.55
C LEU A 285 -11.87 5.17 20.31
N HIS A 286 -11.72 3.92 20.77
CA HIS A 286 -12.71 3.23 21.59
C HIS A 286 -12.85 3.86 22.99
N ARG A 287 -11.74 4.25 23.64
CA ARG A 287 -11.75 4.94 24.94
C ARG A 287 -12.33 6.36 24.84
N THR A 288 -12.03 7.09 23.77
CA THR A 288 -12.52 8.46 23.51
C THR A 288 -13.99 8.46 23.11
N LEU A 289 -14.45 7.49 22.31
CA LEU A 289 -15.89 7.28 22.06
C LEU A 289 -16.64 6.91 23.34
N LEU A 290 -16.04 6.12 24.24
CA LEU A 290 -16.60 5.85 25.57
C LEU A 290 -16.66 7.10 26.48
N LEU A 291 -15.62 7.94 26.46
CA LEU A 291 -15.54 9.17 27.26
C LEU A 291 -16.49 10.26 26.76
N CYS A 292 -16.68 10.39 25.44
CA CYS A 292 -17.66 11.31 24.85
C CYS A 292 -19.11 10.83 25.05
N ALA A 293 -19.34 9.53 25.21
CA ALA A 293 -20.67 8.97 25.49
C ALA A 293 -21.03 8.97 26.99
N ALA A 294 -20.05 9.12 27.89
CA ALA A 294 -20.26 9.02 29.34
C ALA A 294 -20.63 10.36 30.03
N GLY A 295 -20.82 11.44 29.28
CA GLY A 295 -21.28 12.74 29.79
C GLY A 295 -22.59 13.14 29.13
N ALA A 296 -23.70 12.54 29.58
CA ALA A 296 -25.01 13.14 29.38
C ALA A 296 -25.09 14.40 30.26
N ASP A 297 -24.67 15.52 29.68
CA ASP A 297 -25.24 16.86 29.81
C ASP A 297 -24.18 17.89 29.33
N GLU A 298 -24.53 18.62 28.28
CA GLU A 298 -23.91 19.88 27.82
C GLU A 298 -22.49 19.88 27.20
N ASN A 299 -22.13 18.97 26.27
CA ASN A 299 -20.94 19.21 25.42
C ASN A 299 -21.22 18.89 23.93
N PRO A 300 -21.16 19.88 23.01
CA PRO A 300 -21.42 19.63 21.60
C PRO A 300 -20.35 18.71 21.00
N ALA A 301 -20.78 17.78 20.14
CA ALA A 301 -19.89 16.84 19.44
C ALA A 301 -18.84 17.55 18.54
N THR A 302 -19.09 18.81 18.21
CA THR A 302 -18.28 19.67 17.36
C THR A 302 -17.69 20.86 18.11
N VAL A 303 -16.59 21.39 17.61
CA VAL A 303 -15.90 22.59 18.11
C VAL A 303 -15.54 23.49 16.93
N ASN A 304 -15.61 24.80 17.13
CA ASN A 304 -15.21 25.80 16.16
C ASN A 304 -13.74 26.17 16.38
N ILE A 305 -12.94 26.13 15.32
CA ILE A 305 -11.52 26.47 15.36
C ILE A 305 -11.31 27.76 14.58
N HIS A 306 -10.92 28.80 15.28
CA HIS A 306 -10.65 30.13 14.74
C HIS A 306 -9.16 30.27 14.43
N THR A 307 -8.82 30.51 13.17
CA THR A 307 -7.43 30.70 12.71
C THR A 307 -7.05 32.19 12.63
N ARG A 308 -5.80 32.51 12.24
CA ARG A 308 -5.26 33.88 12.37
C ARG A 308 -6.05 34.95 11.63
N ASP A 309 -6.67 34.60 10.50
CA ASP A 309 -7.38 35.52 9.62
C ASP A 309 -8.88 35.61 9.94
N GLY A 310 -9.31 34.94 11.01
CA GLY A 310 -10.73 34.84 11.38
C GLY A 310 -11.48 33.71 10.68
N THR A 311 -10.83 32.88 9.85
CA THR A 311 -11.47 31.70 9.27
C THR A 311 -11.83 30.72 10.37
N VAL A 312 -13.08 30.25 10.33
CA VAL A 312 -13.66 29.32 11.30
C VAL A 312 -13.85 27.94 10.67
N PHE A 313 -13.25 26.92 11.30
CA PHE A 313 -13.44 25.53 10.92
C PHE A 313 -14.31 24.82 11.95
N VAL A 314 -15.42 24.23 11.51
CA VAL A 314 -16.25 23.37 12.37
C VAL A 314 -15.70 21.95 12.29
N ALA A 315 -15.29 21.37 13.41
CA ALA A 315 -14.66 20.05 13.45
C ALA A 315 -15.19 19.18 14.59
N HIS A 316 -15.19 17.86 14.39
CA HIS A 316 -15.58 16.89 15.41
C HIS A 316 -14.47 16.74 16.44
N ARG A 317 -14.82 16.85 17.72
CA ARG A 317 -13.86 16.75 18.84
C ARG A 317 -13.10 15.41 18.80
N SER A 318 -13.79 14.33 18.44
CA SER A 318 -13.21 12.98 18.33
C SER A 318 -12.12 12.87 17.26
N ALA A 319 -12.30 13.49 16.10
CA ALA A 319 -11.31 13.48 15.02
C ALA A 319 -10.04 14.25 15.40
N LEU A 320 -10.20 15.41 16.05
CA LEU A 320 -9.09 16.24 16.53
C LEU A 320 -8.28 15.51 17.62
N VAL A 321 -8.97 15.01 18.65
CA VAL A 321 -8.34 14.34 19.80
C VAL A 321 -7.60 13.07 19.40
N SER A 322 -8.10 12.32 18.41
CA SER A 322 -7.46 11.08 17.96
C SER A 322 -6.14 11.31 17.24
N HIS A 323 -5.94 12.48 16.61
CA HIS A 323 -4.80 12.78 15.75
C HIS A 323 -3.96 13.97 16.24
N SER A 324 -4.18 14.45 17.47
CA SER A 324 -3.44 15.55 18.06
C SER A 324 -3.45 15.47 19.58
N GLN A 325 -2.27 15.36 20.19
CA GLN A 325 -2.15 15.41 21.65
C GLN A 325 -2.46 16.80 22.21
N TYR A 326 -2.29 17.85 21.39
CA TYR A 326 -2.68 19.20 21.75
C TYR A 326 -4.19 19.27 21.97
N PHE A 327 -4.99 18.79 21.01
CA PHE A 327 -6.44 18.76 21.14
C PHE A 327 -6.93 17.76 22.19
N GLU A 328 -6.23 16.63 22.38
CA GLU A 328 -6.50 15.70 23.48
C GLU A 328 -6.41 16.40 24.85
N LYS A 329 -5.35 17.17 25.09
CA LYS A 329 -5.20 17.93 26.34
C LYS A 329 -6.20 19.08 26.48
N LEU A 330 -6.53 19.72 25.36
CA LEU A 330 -7.41 20.89 25.34
C LEU A 330 -8.89 20.52 25.53
N LEU A 331 -9.35 19.48 24.85
CA LEU A 331 -10.78 19.19 24.67
C LEU A 331 -11.31 18.07 25.59
N VAL A 332 -10.44 17.25 26.18
CA VAL A 332 -10.83 16.16 27.09
C VAL A 332 -10.83 16.64 28.55
N PRO A 333 -11.91 16.43 29.32
CA PRO A 333 -11.94 16.76 30.74
C PRO A 333 -10.78 16.11 31.51
N GLY A 334 -10.05 16.89 32.30
CA GLY A 334 -8.84 16.43 33.01
C GLY A 334 -7.55 16.44 32.18
N GLY A 335 -7.60 16.89 30.91
CA GLY A 335 -6.44 17.00 30.00
C GLY A 335 -5.45 18.14 30.31
N GLY A 336 -5.71 18.96 31.33
CA GLY A 336 -4.80 19.98 31.84
C GLY A 336 -5.10 21.43 31.41
N PHE A 337 -6.16 21.66 30.63
CA PHE A 337 -6.62 23.00 30.25
C PHE A 337 -8.06 23.28 30.72
N ALA A 338 -8.37 24.54 30.99
CA ALA A 338 -9.70 24.97 31.43
C ALA A 338 -10.77 24.90 30.31
N ASP A 339 -10.35 24.78 29.04
CA ASP A 339 -11.19 24.86 27.85
C ASP A 339 -11.85 23.53 27.43
N SER A 340 -11.92 22.54 28.32
CA SER A 340 -12.50 21.21 28.01
C SER A 340 -14.00 21.24 27.64
N GLY A 341 -14.70 22.34 27.92
CA GLY A 341 -16.08 22.63 27.47
C GLY A 341 -16.19 23.79 26.47
N ALA A 342 -15.08 24.31 25.94
CA ALA A 342 -15.12 25.44 25.03
C ALA A 342 -15.72 25.02 23.67
N GLU A 343 -16.70 25.79 23.20
CA GLU A 343 -17.28 25.68 21.86
C GLU A 343 -16.36 26.30 20.80
N ASP A 344 -15.49 27.23 21.21
CA ASP A 344 -14.55 27.95 20.36
C ASP A 344 -13.10 27.77 20.83
N VAL A 345 -12.23 27.34 19.92
CA VAL A 345 -10.78 27.23 20.12
C VAL A 345 -10.06 28.19 19.18
N LYS A 346 -9.05 28.90 19.68
CA LYS A 346 -8.27 29.86 18.89
C LYS A 346 -6.88 29.33 18.57
N LEU A 347 -6.54 29.33 17.28
CA LEU A 347 -5.22 29.04 16.73
C LEU A 347 -4.66 30.28 16.01
N PRO A 348 -4.23 31.31 16.75
CA PRO A 348 -3.91 32.63 16.19
C PRO A 348 -2.68 32.66 15.29
N ASP A 349 -1.84 31.62 15.28
CA ASP A 349 -0.67 31.55 14.40
C ASP A 349 -0.78 30.42 13.37
N ALA A 350 -1.95 29.78 13.26
CA ALA A 350 -2.19 28.76 12.24
C ALA A 350 -2.49 29.42 10.89
N ASP A 351 -1.74 28.99 9.87
CA ASP A 351 -2.10 29.25 8.48
C ASP A 351 -3.39 28.46 8.16
N PRO A 352 -4.48 29.12 7.72
CA PRO A 352 -5.76 28.46 7.50
C PRO A 352 -5.70 27.39 6.40
N ALA A 353 -4.94 27.63 5.33
CA ALA A 353 -4.80 26.68 4.23
C ALA A 353 -4.00 25.46 4.66
N ALA A 354 -2.90 25.65 5.40
CA ALA A 354 -2.16 24.54 5.98
C ALA A 354 -3.01 23.75 6.99
N PHE A 355 -3.78 24.45 7.83
CA PHE A 355 -4.66 23.83 8.80
C PHE A 355 -5.77 23.01 8.13
N GLN A 356 -6.36 23.50 7.04
CA GLN A 356 -7.38 22.79 6.28
C GLN A 356 -6.89 21.41 5.80
N TRP A 357 -5.67 21.33 5.27
CA TRP A 357 -5.07 20.07 4.82
C TRP A 357 -4.71 19.14 5.98
N LEU A 358 -4.17 19.68 7.07
CA LEU A 358 -3.91 18.89 8.28
C LEU A 358 -5.22 18.36 8.90
N LEU A 359 -6.29 19.15 8.87
CA LEU A 359 -7.60 18.73 9.32
C LEU A 359 -8.14 17.61 8.43
N ALA A 360 -8.01 17.72 7.10
CA ALA A 360 -8.36 16.63 6.19
C ALA A 360 -7.60 15.32 6.52
N TYR A 361 -6.31 15.40 6.86
CA TYR A 361 -5.54 14.27 7.37
C TYR A 361 -6.13 13.68 8.66
N MET A 362 -6.58 14.51 9.61
CA MET A 362 -7.19 14.02 10.86
C MET A 362 -8.49 13.23 10.64
N TYR A 363 -9.19 13.47 9.52
CA TYR A 363 -10.40 12.70 9.15
C TYR A 363 -10.11 11.48 8.30
N THR A 364 -9.17 11.61 7.36
CA THR A 364 -8.94 10.60 6.31
C THR A 364 -7.78 9.66 6.63
N GLY A 365 -6.83 10.11 7.45
CA GLY A 365 -5.54 9.46 7.65
C GLY A 365 -4.55 9.65 6.49
N GLU A 366 -4.99 10.28 5.39
CA GLU A 366 -4.23 10.50 4.17
C GLU A 366 -3.59 11.89 4.18
N LEU A 367 -2.28 11.97 3.97
CA LEU A 367 -1.54 13.24 4.01
C LEU A 367 -1.32 13.80 2.61
N TYR A 368 -2.10 14.82 2.25
CA TYR A 368 -1.88 15.63 1.06
C TYR A 368 -1.48 17.05 1.46
N MET A 369 -0.47 17.62 0.80
CA MET A 369 -0.01 18.98 1.09
C MET A 369 0.56 19.67 -0.16
N PRO A 370 0.04 20.83 -0.59
CA PRO A 370 0.68 21.62 -1.62
C PRO A 370 2.12 22.03 -1.23
N ASP A 371 3.06 21.99 -2.18
CA ASP A 371 4.49 22.26 -1.92
C ASP A 371 4.72 23.63 -1.23
N GLU A 372 3.91 24.64 -1.58
CA GLU A 372 3.97 26.00 -1.02
C GLU A 372 3.61 26.05 0.48
N LEU A 373 2.81 25.09 0.95
CA LEU A 373 2.31 25.03 2.32
C LEU A 373 3.14 24.09 3.21
N LEU A 374 4.18 23.44 2.70
CA LEU A 374 4.97 22.47 3.45
C LEU A 374 5.61 23.06 4.72
N ARG A 375 6.25 24.25 4.62
CA ARG A 375 6.86 24.91 5.77
C ARG A 375 5.84 25.26 6.86
N PRO A 376 4.74 25.99 6.57
CA PRO A 376 3.74 26.28 7.60
C PRO A 376 3.06 25.00 8.14
N ALA A 377 2.85 23.97 7.30
CA ALA A 377 2.28 22.70 7.75
C ALA A 377 3.20 21.94 8.71
N VAL A 378 4.52 21.89 8.47
CA VAL A 378 5.47 21.24 9.39
C VAL A 378 5.44 21.92 10.76
N LEU A 379 5.46 23.25 10.80
CA LEU A 379 5.42 24.02 12.06
C LEU A 379 4.10 23.81 12.79
N LEU A 380 2.99 23.81 12.05
CA LEU A 380 1.66 23.64 12.62
C LEU A 380 1.45 22.22 13.14
N ALA A 381 1.89 21.20 12.40
CA ALA A 381 1.78 19.80 12.82
C ALA A 381 2.60 19.51 14.09
N ASP A 382 3.80 20.09 14.20
CA ASP A 382 4.63 20.00 15.41
C ASP A 382 3.96 20.68 16.60
N ARG A 383 3.44 21.91 16.42
CA ARG A 383 2.71 22.65 17.46
C ARG A 383 1.43 21.93 17.91
N LEU A 384 0.70 21.35 16.97
CA LEU A 384 -0.50 20.56 17.25
C LEU A 384 -0.17 19.17 17.84
N LEU A 385 1.12 18.85 18.04
CA LEU A 385 1.57 17.57 18.58
C LEU A 385 0.92 16.40 17.82
N MET A 386 0.92 16.50 16.49
CA MET A 386 0.41 15.46 15.60
C MET A 386 1.31 14.22 15.66
N PRO A 387 0.82 13.06 15.18
CA PRO A 387 1.63 11.85 15.11
C PRO A 387 2.98 12.08 14.44
N GLN A 388 4.03 11.48 15.02
CA GLN A 388 5.40 11.60 14.51
C GLN A 388 5.53 11.12 13.07
N ASP A 389 4.68 10.20 12.64
CA ASP A 389 4.60 9.74 11.25
C ASP A 389 4.17 10.86 10.31
N CYS A 390 3.18 11.67 10.68
CA CYS A 390 2.72 12.83 9.90
C CYS A 390 3.82 13.89 9.81
N VAL A 391 4.38 14.30 10.95
CA VAL A 391 5.44 15.31 11.00
C VAL A 391 6.69 14.85 10.23
N GLY A 392 7.08 13.58 10.40
CA GLY A 392 8.21 12.98 9.69
C GLY A 392 8.00 12.87 8.18
N GLN A 393 6.76 12.62 7.72
CA GLN A 393 6.44 12.62 6.28
C GLN A 393 6.53 14.02 5.69
N LEU A 394 5.97 15.04 6.34
CA LEU A 394 6.07 16.43 5.90
C LEU A 394 7.53 16.90 5.82
N GLN A 395 8.35 16.57 6.82
CA GLN A 395 9.78 16.91 6.82
C GLN A 395 10.56 16.21 5.70
N LYS A 396 10.24 14.94 5.39
CA LYS A 396 10.85 14.21 4.27
C LYS A 396 10.46 14.79 2.93
N TRP A 397 9.19 15.17 2.76
CA TRP A 397 8.70 15.84 1.56
C TRP A 397 9.43 17.17 1.36
N LEU A 398 9.55 17.97 2.41
CA LEU A 398 10.32 19.21 2.38
C LEU A 398 11.76 18.94 1.92
N LEU A 399 12.44 17.94 2.49
CA LEU A 399 13.81 17.56 2.11
C LEU A 399 13.92 17.10 0.64
N ALA A 400 12.92 16.41 0.11
CA ALA A 400 12.91 15.95 -1.29
C ALA A 400 12.89 17.13 -2.27
N LYS A 401 12.24 18.23 -1.90
CA LYS A 401 12.10 19.46 -2.71
C LYS A 401 13.30 20.40 -2.61
N VAL A 402 14.21 20.18 -1.66
CA VAL A 402 15.40 20.99 -1.48
C VAL A 402 16.29 20.96 -2.72
N THR A 403 16.55 22.14 -3.25
CA THR A 403 17.42 22.40 -4.40
C THR A 403 18.80 22.87 -3.93
N PRO A 404 19.84 22.79 -4.77
CA PRO A 404 21.15 23.36 -4.45
C PRO A 404 21.10 24.86 -4.11
N GLN A 405 20.15 25.61 -4.68
CA GLN A 405 19.97 27.03 -4.41
C GLN A 405 19.21 27.29 -3.11
N SER A 406 18.29 26.40 -2.71
CA SER A 406 17.45 26.60 -1.53
C SER A 406 18.05 26.01 -0.24
N VAL A 407 18.94 25.02 -0.35
CA VAL A 407 19.44 24.21 0.79
C VAL A 407 19.96 25.01 1.98
N LEU A 408 20.65 26.13 1.75
CA LEU A 408 21.12 26.98 2.85
C LEU A 408 19.95 27.71 3.53
N SER A 409 19.02 28.26 2.75
CA SER A 409 17.83 28.91 3.30
C SER A 409 16.94 27.92 4.07
N ASP A 410 16.83 26.69 3.58
CA ASP A 410 16.11 25.59 4.23
C ASP A 410 16.80 25.18 5.55
N LEU A 411 18.14 25.13 5.57
CA LEU A 411 18.92 24.80 6.76
C LEU A 411 18.79 25.87 7.84
N LEU A 412 18.92 27.15 7.48
CA LEU A 412 18.76 28.28 8.39
C LEU A 412 17.34 28.31 8.97
N TRP A 413 16.32 28.09 8.13
CA TRP A 413 14.93 27.98 8.57
C TRP A 413 14.74 26.81 9.55
N ALA A 414 15.24 25.62 9.22
CA ALA A 414 15.12 24.43 10.06
C ALA A 414 15.78 24.63 11.44
N GLU A 415 16.95 25.26 11.48
CA GLU A 415 17.63 25.58 12.74
C GLU A 415 16.94 26.71 13.52
N GLN A 416 16.38 27.71 12.83
CA GLN A 416 15.58 28.76 13.47
C GLN A 416 14.38 28.20 14.22
N HIS A 417 13.74 27.17 13.67
CA HIS A 417 12.58 26.52 14.26
C HIS A 417 12.91 25.26 15.07
N GLY A 418 14.19 24.99 15.36
CA GLY A 418 14.58 23.88 16.24
C GLY A 418 14.30 22.48 15.67
N MET A 419 14.29 22.32 14.35
CA MET A 419 13.97 21.06 13.66
C MET A 419 15.13 20.04 13.75
N THR A 420 15.30 19.44 14.93
CA THR A 420 16.44 18.56 15.28
C THR A 420 16.60 17.35 14.37
N SER A 421 15.53 16.83 13.78
CA SER A 421 15.53 15.72 12.81
C SER A 421 15.94 16.14 11.40
N LEU A 422 15.62 17.38 11.00
CA LEU A 422 15.80 17.88 9.63
C LEU A 422 17.17 18.53 9.43
N VAL A 423 17.68 19.24 10.46
CA VAL A 423 18.98 19.94 10.42
C VAL A 423 20.14 19.03 10.00
N PRO A 424 20.34 17.82 10.56
CA PRO A 424 21.42 16.91 10.13
C PRO A 424 21.30 16.48 8.66
N GLN A 425 20.07 16.28 8.17
CA GLN A 425 19.82 15.85 6.79
C GLN A 425 20.12 16.97 5.79
N LEU A 426 19.76 18.21 6.13
CA LEU A 426 20.09 19.39 5.35
C LEU A 426 21.59 19.69 5.34
N LYS A 427 22.28 19.55 6.49
CA LYS A 427 23.75 19.64 6.57
C LYS A 427 24.42 18.66 5.60
N LEU A 428 24.04 17.38 5.63
CA LEU A 428 24.59 16.36 4.73
C LEU A 428 24.33 16.67 3.26
N ARG A 429 23.13 17.19 2.93
CA ARG A 429 22.76 17.53 1.56
C ARG A 429 23.56 18.73 1.02
N LEU A 430 23.76 19.75 1.85
CA LEU A 430 24.64 20.89 1.55
C LEU A 430 26.08 20.42 1.26
N LEU A 431 26.64 19.55 2.12
CA LEU A 431 27.99 19.02 1.94
C LEU A 431 28.14 18.18 0.67
N ARG A 432 27.16 17.32 0.35
CA ARG A 432 27.17 16.51 -0.88
C ARG A 432 27.06 17.34 -2.15
N GLN A 433 26.33 18.46 -2.09
CA GLN A 433 26.10 19.33 -3.24
C GLN A 433 27.09 20.50 -3.32
N ARG A 434 28.17 20.53 -2.52
CA ARG A 434 29.13 21.65 -2.42
C ARG A 434 29.68 22.20 -3.74
N LYS A 435 29.78 21.37 -4.79
CA LYS A 435 30.25 21.78 -6.12
C LYS A 435 29.18 22.50 -6.97
N SER A 436 27.91 22.27 -6.64
CA SER A 436 26.75 22.81 -7.35
C SER A 436 26.06 23.95 -6.58
N VAL A 437 26.39 24.11 -5.30
CA VAL A 437 25.91 25.21 -4.47
C VAL A 437 26.85 26.40 -4.68
N VAL A 438 26.36 27.45 -5.33
CA VAL A 438 27.05 28.74 -5.38
C VAL A 438 26.55 29.56 -4.21
N LEU A 439 27.28 29.56 -3.09
CA LEU A 439 26.98 30.44 -1.97
C LEU A 439 27.49 31.85 -2.28
N GLY A 440 26.60 32.83 -2.32
CA GLY A 440 26.99 34.22 -2.43
C GLY A 440 27.70 34.71 -1.16
N GLU A 441 28.45 35.81 -1.25
CA GLU A 441 29.09 36.43 -0.09
C GLU A 441 28.08 36.81 1.00
N GLU A 442 26.88 37.26 0.59
CA GLU A 442 25.79 37.61 1.49
C GLU A 442 25.21 36.40 2.23
N ASP A 443 25.09 35.26 1.55
CA ASP A 443 24.59 34.01 2.13
C ASP A 443 25.53 33.48 3.24
N LEU A 444 26.83 33.55 2.99
CA LEU A 444 27.88 33.22 3.95
C LEU A 444 27.89 34.18 5.14
N ARG A 445 27.74 35.49 4.89
CA ARG A 445 27.61 36.49 5.97
C ARG A 445 26.39 36.22 6.83
N GLN A 446 25.23 35.94 6.25
CA GLN A 446 24.02 35.63 7.02
C GLN A 446 24.16 34.37 7.87
N LEU A 447 24.82 33.33 7.35
CA LEU A 447 25.12 32.12 8.10
C LEU A 447 26.01 32.42 9.32
N ILE A 448 27.12 33.15 9.13
CA ILE A 448 28.06 33.49 10.20
C ILE A 448 27.42 34.38 11.26
N VAL A 449 26.65 35.39 10.84
CA VAL A 449 26.03 36.36 11.75
C VAL A 449 24.87 35.75 12.52
N ARG A 450 23.97 35.01 11.86
CA ARG A 450 22.76 34.48 12.52
C ARG A 450 23.03 33.20 13.31
N ARG A 451 24.00 32.38 12.87
CA ARG A 451 24.26 31.04 13.39
C ARG A 451 25.77 30.69 13.39
N PRO A 452 26.58 31.34 14.24
CA PRO A 452 28.03 31.16 14.26
C PRO A 452 28.47 29.72 14.61
N CYS A 453 27.72 29.02 15.46
CA CYS A 453 27.99 27.62 15.79
C CYS A 453 27.75 26.69 14.59
N LEU A 454 26.67 26.90 13.83
CA LEU A 454 26.39 26.15 12.61
C LEU A 454 27.48 26.38 11.55
N ALA A 455 27.92 27.63 11.40
CA ALA A 455 29.01 27.98 10.51
C ALA A 455 30.31 27.24 10.88
N ALA A 456 30.69 27.24 12.16
CA ALA A 456 31.87 26.54 12.65
C ALA A 456 31.79 25.02 12.42
N ASP A 457 30.62 24.41 12.66
CA ASP A 457 30.38 22.98 12.38
C ASP A 457 30.57 22.64 10.91
N LEU A 458 29.97 23.43 10.01
CA LEU A 458 30.07 23.23 8.57
C LEU A 458 31.51 23.39 8.06
N ILE A 459 32.24 24.41 8.56
CA ILE A 459 33.65 24.61 8.25
C ILE A 459 34.48 23.40 8.71
N ARG A 460 34.25 22.90 9.94
CA ARG A 460 34.95 21.73 10.45
C ARG A 460 34.72 20.49 9.58
N GLU A 461 33.47 20.23 9.17
CA GLU A 461 33.16 19.07 8.32
C GLU A 461 33.69 19.20 6.89
N LEU A 462 33.78 20.42 6.36
CA LEU A 462 34.40 20.70 5.06
C LEU A 462 35.91 20.44 5.05
N VAL A 463 36.60 20.66 6.18
CA VAL A 463 38.05 20.41 6.32
C VAL A 463 38.37 18.92 6.49
N VAL A 464 37.43 18.13 7.03
CA VAL A 464 37.63 16.70 7.34
C VAL A 464 37.27 15.77 6.17
N MET A 465 36.44 16.21 5.22
CA MET A 465 35.99 15.40 4.08
C MET A 465 36.74 15.77 2.77
N PRO A 466 37.70 14.94 2.28
CA PRO A 466 38.39 15.19 1.02
C PRO A 466 37.45 15.28 -0.19
#